data_AF-C3VER0-F1
#
_entry.id   AF-C3VER0-F1
#
_cell.length_a   1.000
_cell.length_b   1.000
_cell.length_c   1.000
_cell.angle_alpha   90.00
_cell.angle_beta   90.00
_cell.angle_gamma   90.00
#
_symmetry.space_group_name_H-M   'P 1'
#
loop_
_entity.id
_entity.type
_entity.pdbx_description
1 polymer ?
#
loop_
_entity_poly.entity_id
_entity_poly.type
_entity_poly.pdbx_seq_one_letter_code
_entity_poly.pdbx_strand_id
1 'polypeptide(L)' 'RHVGDLGDVTAGGDNIAKIDITDKMLTLTGPLFIIGRTMVIHEKADDLGKGGNEESLKTG' A
#
# COMPACT_ATOMS: atom_id res chain seq x y z
N ARG A 1 -7.54 -6.64 4.33
CA ARG A 1 -6.30 -5.91 4.02
C ARG A 1 -5.14 -6.59 4.74
N HIS A 2 -4.02 -6.79 4.05
CA HIS A 2 -2.76 -7.19 4.65
C HIS A 2 -2.20 -6.05 5.52
N VAL A 3 -1.21 -6.38 6.35
CA VAL A 3 -0.51 -5.39 7.20
C VAL A 3 0.18 -4.31 6.36
N GLY A 4 0.66 -4.67 5.16
CA GLY A 4 1.36 -3.76 4.25
C GLY A 4 0.46 -2.95 3.32
N ASP A 5 -0.86 -3.16 3.32
CA ASP A 5 -1.78 -2.46 2.42
C ASP A 5 -1.95 -1.01 2.88
N LEU A 6 -1.34 -0.09 2.15
CA LEU A 6 -1.48 1.36 2.34
C LEU A 6 -2.42 2.02 1.31
N GLY A 7 -2.88 1.25 0.32
CA GLY A 7 -3.79 1.71 -0.75
C GLY A 7 -3.11 2.60 -1.79
N ASP A 8 -3.92 3.29 -2.58
CA ASP A 8 -3.48 4.18 -3.65
C ASP A 8 -2.87 5.49 -3.15
N VAL A 9 -1.96 6.03 -3.97
CA VAL A 9 -1.47 7.41 -3.88
C VAL A 9 -1.78 8.15 -5.17
N THR A 10 -2.04 9.45 -5.09
CA THR A 10 -2.34 10.28 -6.27
C THR A 10 -1.17 11.21 -6.58
N ALA A 11 -0.64 11.11 -7.80
CA ALA A 11 0.32 12.10 -8.32
C ALA A 11 -0.43 13.36 -8.77
N GLY A 12 0.07 14.53 -8.38
CA GLY A 12 -0.46 15.82 -8.83
C GLY A 12 -0.16 16.12 -10.30
N GLY A 13 -0.58 17.30 -10.79
CA GLY A 13 -0.31 17.73 -12.17
C GLY A 13 1.18 17.95 -12.49
N ASP A 14 2.04 17.97 -11.46
CA ASP A 14 3.50 17.98 -11.54
C ASP A 14 4.12 16.58 -11.60
N ASN A 15 3.28 15.53 -11.66
CA ASN A 15 3.65 14.12 -11.60
C ASN A 15 4.35 13.72 -10.28
N ILE A 16 4.14 14.47 -9.19
CA ILE A 16 4.66 14.16 -7.87
C ILE A 16 3.52 13.70 -6.95
N ALA A 17 3.64 12.51 -6.37
CA ALA A 17 2.78 12.08 -5.27
C ALA A 17 3.38 12.55 -3.95
N LYS A 18 2.74 13.51 -3.29
CA LYS A 18 3.10 13.90 -1.91
C LYS A 18 2.29 13.04 -0.95
N ILE A 19 2.98 12.26 -0.13
CA ILE A 19 2.36 11.22 0.70
C ILE A 19 2.49 11.62 2.17
N ASP A 20 1.36 11.65 2.88
CA ASP A 20 1.29 11.75 4.33
C ASP A 20 0.19 10.77 4.80
N ILE A 21 0.61 9.60 5.26
CA ILE A 21 -0.27 8.49 5.66
C ILE A 21 0.05 8.09 7.09
N THR A 22 -0.98 8.01 7.93
CA THR A 22 -0.89 7.42 9.27
C THR A 22 -1.60 6.08 9.28
N ASP A 23 -0.87 5.02 9.62
CA ASP A 23 -1.41 3.67 9.74
C ASP A 23 -1.24 3.09 11.15
N LYS A 24 -2.23 2.31 11.61
CA LYS A 24 -2.24 1.72 12.96
C LYS A 24 -1.72 0.28 13.02
N MET A 25 -1.55 -0.39 11.88
CA MET A 25 -1.07 -1.77 11.79
C MET A 25 0.43 -1.84 11.52
N LEU A 26 0.99 -0.87 10.79
CA LEU A 26 2.43 -0.76 10.61
C LEU A 26 3.12 -0.40 11.93
N THR A 27 4.11 -1.21 12.32
CA THR A 27 4.91 -0.97 13.52
C THR A 27 6.40 -0.96 13.19
N LEU A 28 7.18 -0.19 13.96
CA LEU A 28 8.64 -0.19 13.83
C LEU A 28 9.32 -1.17 14.81
N THR A 29 8.54 -1.77 15.71
CA THR A 29 8.99 -2.72 16.73
C THR A 29 7.95 -3.84 16.93
N GLY A 30 8.30 -4.87 17.70
CA GLY A 30 7.42 -6.01 17.97
C GLY A 30 7.39 -7.03 16.83
N PRO A 31 6.52 -8.06 16.91
CA PRO A 31 6.55 -9.21 16.00
C PRO A 31 6.16 -8.91 14.55
N LEU A 32 5.47 -7.79 14.28
CA LEU A 32 5.02 -7.38 12.94
C LEU A 32 5.83 -6.21 12.35
N PHE A 33 7.00 -5.92 12.92
CA PHE A 33 7.80 -4.76 12.54
C PHE A 33 8.18 -4.74 11.05
N ILE A 34 8.29 -3.53 10.49
CA ILE A 34 8.60 -3.32 9.06
C ILE A 34 10.03 -2.90 8.74
N ILE A 35 10.88 -2.69 9.76
CA ILE A 35 12.29 -2.38 9.53
C ILE A 35 12.97 -3.54 8.77
N GLY A 36 13.75 -3.20 7.74
CA GLY A 36 14.40 -4.19 6.87
C GLY A 36 13.51 -4.80 5.80
N ARG A 37 12.26 -4.33 5.65
CA ARG A 37 11.35 -4.70 4.56
C ARG A 37 11.39 -3.65 3.44
N THR A 38 10.61 -3.89 2.39
CA THR A 38 10.54 -3.04 1.19
C THR A 38 9.22 -2.28 1.13
N MET A 39 9.29 -1.01 0.74
CA MET A 39 8.14 -0.22 0.30
C MET A 39 8.09 -0.25 -1.23
N VAL A 40 6.93 -0.56 -1.80
CA VAL A 40 6.73 -0.73 -3.25
C VAL A 40 5.67 0.26 -3.73
N ILE A 41 5.90 0.83 -4.92
CA ILE A 41 4.89 1.58 -5.68
C ILE A 41 4.58 0.79 -6.95
N HIS A 42 3.30 0.67 -7.29
CA HIS A 42 2.85 -0.04 -8.48
C HIS A 42 2.55 0.93 -9.63
N GLU A 43 2.64 0.44 -10.87
CA GLU A 43 2.28 1.20 -12.08
C GLU A 43 0.77 1.45 -12.18
N LYS A 44 -0.03 0.52 -11.67
CA LYS A 44 -1.50 0.54 -11.76
C LYS A 44 -2.10 0.83 -10.39
N ALA A 45 -3.29 1.41 -10.41
CA ALA A 45 -4.10 1.62 -9.22
C ALA A 45 -4.53 0.29 -8.60
N ASP A 46 -4.60 0.30 -7.27
CA ASP A 46 -5.08 -0.76 -6.38
C ASP A 46 -6.63 -0.83 -6.48
N ASP A 47 -7.16 -2.03 -6.75
CA ASP A 47 -8.59 -2.31 -6.76
C ASP A 47 -9.19 -2.60 -5.37
N LEU A 48 -8.37 -2.61 -4.32
CA LEU A 48 -8.72 -2.79 -2.91
C LEU A 48 -9.39 -4.14 -2.62
N GLY A 49 -9.01 -5.17 -3.38
CA GLY A 49 -9.62 -6.50 -3.36
C GLY A 49 -11.04 -6.56 -3.92
N LYS A 50 -11.45 -5.60 -4.76
CA LYS A 50 -12.82 -5.48 -5.30
C LYS A 50 -12.93 -5.72 -6.80
N GLY A 51 -11.83 -6.03 -7.48
CA GLY A 51 -11.82 -6.31 -8.92
C GLY A 51 -12.45 -7.65 -9.34
N GLY A 52 -12.82 -8.51 -8.39
CA GLY A 52 -13.61 -9.73 -8.65
C GLY A 52 -12.83 -10.88 -9.31
N ASN A 53 -11.50 -10.84 -9.29
CA ASN A 53 -10.63 -11.91 -9.80
C ASN A 53 -9.63 -12.37 -8.71
N GLU A 54 -8.89 -13.45 -8.96
CA GLU A 54 -7.96 -14.00 -7.96
C GLU A 54 -6.82 -13.05 -7.59
N GLU A 55 -6.34 -12.23 -8.53
CA GLU A 55 -5.25 -11.29 -8.27
C GLU A 55 -5.73 -10.11 -7.42
N SER A 56 -7.00 -9.72 -7.51
CA SER A 56 -7.59 -8.71 -6.63
C SER A 56 -7.42 -9.08 -5.15
N LEU A 57 -7.59 -10.35 -4.79
CA LEU A 57 -7.46 -10.76 -3.38
C LEU A 57 -6.00 -10.82 -2.88
N LYS A 58 -5.02 -10.77 -3.79
CA LYS A 58 -3.59 -10.92 -3.47
C LYS A 58 -2.84 -9.60 -3.55
N THR A 59 -3.05 -8.85 -4.63
CA THR A 59 -2.34 -7.62 -4.98
C THR A 59 -3.29 -6.51 -5.43
N GLY A 60 -4.59 -6.75 -5.28
CA GLY A 60 -5.65 -5.85 -5.69
C GLY A 60 -5.74 -4.68 -4.78
#